data_AF-H2JB33-F1
#
_entry.id   AF-H2JB33-F1
#
_cell.length_a   1.000
_cell.length_b   1.000
_cell.length_c   1.000
_cell.angle_alpha   90.00
_cell.angle_beta   90.00
_cell.angle_gamma   90.00
#
_symmetry.space_group_name_H-M   'P 1'
#
loop_
_entity.id
_entity.type
_entity.pdbx_description
1 polymer ?
#
loop_
_entity_poly.entity_id
_entity_poly.type
_entity_poly.pdbx_seq_one_letter_code
_entity_poly.pdbx_strand_id
1 'polypeptide(L)'
;MKKEFSLTTQLKEIVPNRIAYFVEWWMTPEEERIPFEELSRKNLQDVPFEVTKEWIKRQDVQEAMQFYLKKTKTLNMVKIYQKQLEKALQGDVNSAKWIESFSKSEFFNESTDEIHDFLRNVDIPALKKKGGE
;
A
#
# COMPACT_ATOMS: atom_id res chain seq x y z
N MET A 1 -23.76 -0.70 -9.22
CA MET A 1 -22.60 -1.26 -8.51
C MET A 1 -21.38 -1.17 -9.42
N LYS A 2 -20.47 -0.21 -9.19
CA LYS A 2 -19.17 -0.24 -9.86
C LYS A 2 -18.36 -1.33 -9.16
N LYS A 3 -17.92 -2.34 -9.91
CA LYS A 3 -17.09 -3.44 -9.40
C LYS A 3 -15.76 -2.81 -9.00
N GLU A 4 -15.48 -2.67 -7.71
CA GLU A 4 -14.17 -2.25 -7.27
C GLU A 4 -13.16 -3.32 -7.66
N PHE A 5 -12.18 -2.92 -8.46
CA PHE A 5 -11.10 -3.79 -8.88
C PHE A 5 -10.02 -3.76 -7.79
N SER A 6 -9.73 -4.93 -7.21
CA SER A 6 -8.61 -5.09 -6.27
C SER A 6 -7.33 -4.49 -6.84
N LEU A 7 -6.37 -4.11 -5.98
CA LEU A 7 -5.08 -3.58 -6.44
C LEU A 7 -4.42 -4.52 -7.46
N THR A 8 -4.52 -5.84 -7.22
CA THR A 8 -4.16 -6.88 -8.19
C THR A 8 -4.78 -6.67 -9.57
N THR A 9 -6.08 -6.35 -9.62
CA THR A 9 -6.79 -6.24 -10.89
C THR A 9 -6.36 -4.98 -11.64
N GLN A 10 -6.07 -3.89 -10.93
CA GLN A 10 -5.48 -2.70 -11.56
C GLN A 10 -4.06 -2.97 -12.07
N LEU A 11 -3.25 -3.77 -11.35
CA LEU A 11 -1.92 -4.19 -11.80
C LEU A 11 -1.99 -5.06 -13.06
N LYS A 12 -3.06 -5.84 -13.26
CA LYS A 12 -3.26 -6.67 -14.46
C LYS A 12 -3.45 -5.87 -15.75
N GLU A 13 -3.79 -4.58 -15.63
CA GLU A 13 -3.85 -3.67 -16.79
C GLU A 13 -2.45 -3.22 -17.24
N ILE A 14 -1.42 -3.41 -16.40
CA ILE A 14 -0.04 -2.99 -16.65
C ILE A 14 0.84 -4.19 -17.00
N VAL A 15 0.67 -5.30 -16.27
CA VAL A 15 1.50 -6.50 -16.40
C VAL A 15 0.65 -7.78 -16.55
N PRO A 16 1.21 -8.86 -17.13
CA PRO A 16 0.53 -10.15 -17.20
C PRO A 16 0.04 -10.65 -15.84
N ASN A 17 -1.06 -11.43 -15.85
CA ASN A 17 -1.78 -11.86 -14.66
C ASN A 17 -0.90 -12.42 -13.52
N ARG A 18 0.03 -13.32 -13.82
CA ARG A 18 0.92 -13.92 -12.81
C ARG A 18 1.89 -12.90 -12.22
N ILE A 19 2.35 -11.98 -13.05
CA ILE A 19 3.29 -10.93 -12.66
C ILE A 19 2.59 -9.91 -11.78
N ALA A 20 1.32 -9.60 -12.02
CA ALA A 20 0.53 -8.75 -11.13
C ALA A 20 0.46 -9.33 -9.71
N TYR A 21 0.21 -10.64 -9.57
CA TYR A 21 0.23 -11.31 -8.26
C TYR A 21 1.61 -11.29 -7.61
N PHE A 22 2.68 -11.51 -8.39
CA PHE A 22 4.04 -11.40 -7.88
C PHE A 22 4.38 -9.98 -7.42
N VAL A 23 4.01 -8.95 -8.18
CA VAL A 23 4.25 -7.55 -7.83
C VAL A 23 3.51 -7.18 -6.55
N GLU A 24 2.24 -7.55 -6.42
CA GLU A 24 1.48 -7.31 -5.19
C GLU A 24 2.14 -7.99 -3.99
N TRP A 25 2.48 -9.28 -4.11
CA TRP A 25 3.18 -10.02 -3.05
C TRP A 25 4.54 -9.43 -2.70
N TRP A 26 5.35 -9.06 -3.70
CA TRP A 26 6.68 -8.48 -3.52
C TRP A 26 6.65 -7.11 -2.84
N MET A 27 5.58 -6.35 -3.05
CA MET A 27 5.43 -5.01 -2.48
C MET A 27 4.72 -5.00 -1.11
N THR A 28 4.03 -6.07 -0.74
CA THR A 28 3.54 -6.31 0.63
C THR A 28 4.74 -6.43 1.58
N PRO A 29 4.69 -5.92 2.83
CA PRO A 29 5.75 -6.15 3.83
C PRO A 29 5.99 -7.64 4.09
N GLU A 30 7.24 -8.04 4.34
CA GLU A 30 7.63 -9.45 4.44
C GLU A 30 6.86 -10.21 5.55
N GLU A 31 6.60 -9.52 6.67
CA GLU A 31 5.82 -10.01 7.79
C GLU A 31 4.32 -10.22 7.50
N GLU A 32 3.80 -9.58 6.44
CA GLU A 32 2.40 -9.67 6.01
C GLU A 32 2.23 -10.64 4.80
N ARG A 33 3.33 -11.19 4.25
CA ARG A 33 3.30 -12.07 3.08
C ARG A 33 2.93 -13.50 3.45
N ILE A 34 2.19 -14.15 2.56
CA ILE A 34 2.15 -15.62 2.51
C ILE A 34 3.51 -16.17 2.05
N PRO A 35 3.88 -17.43 2.36
CA PRO A 35 5.09 -18.05 1.81
C PRO A 35 5.09 -18.03 0.27
N PHE A 36 6.27 -17.87 -0.34
CA PHE A 36 6.38 -17.79 -1.79
C PHE A 36 5.87 -19.07 -2.48
N GLU A 37 6.11 -20.24 -1.89
CA GLU A 37 5.67 -21.53 -2.41
C GLU A 37 4.15 -21.60 -2.53
N GLU A 38 3.45 -20.97 -1.58
CA GLU A 38 1.99 -20.88 -1.58
C GLU A 38 1.50 -19.95 -2.69
N LEU A 39 2.13 -18.76 -2.85
CA LEU A 39 1.87 -17.86 -3.97
C LEU A 39 2.10 -18.56 -5.31
N SER A 40 3.24 -19.24 -5.45
CA SER A 40 3.67 -19.83 -6.70
C SER A 40 2.70 -20.91 -7.17
N ARG A 41 2.28 -21.79 -6.26
CA ARG A 41 1.27 -22.83 -6.53
C ARG A 41 -0.08 -22.24 -6.92
N LYS A 42 -0.55 -21.20 -6.23
CA LYS A 42 -1.87 -20.61 -6.46
C LYS A 42 -1.93 -19.75 -7.72
N ASN A 43 -0.88 -18.97 -7.99
CA ASN A 43 -0.95 -17.85 -8.92
C ASN A 43 0.14 -17.84 -9.99
N LEU A 44 1.29 -18.49 -9.76
CA LEU A 44 2.43 -18.44 -10.68
C LEU A 44 2.62 -19.71 -11.50
N GLN A 45 1.89 -20.79 -11.18
CA GLN A 45 2.04 -22.14 -11.75
C GLN A 45 3.42 -22.73 -11.46
N ASP A 46 3.77 -22.76 -10.17
CA ASP A 46 4.95 -23.45 -9.66
C ASP A 46 6.28 -22.95 -10.25
N VAL A 47 6.32 -21.69 -10.70
CA VAL A 47 7.55 -21.05 -11.16
C VAL A 47 8.49 -20.85 -9.96
N PRO A 48 9.78 -21.23 -10.07
CA PRO A 48 10.74 -21.06 -8.99
C PRO A 48 11.00 -19.59 -8.65
N PHE A 49 11.30 -19.33 -7.37
CA PHE A 49 11.53 -17.96 -6.87
C PHE A 49 12.62 -17.23 -7.65
N GLU A 50 13.75 -17.88 -7.92
CA GLU A 50 14.87 -17.29 -8.65
C GLU A 50 14.49 -16.81 -10.05
N VAL A 51 13.58 -17.50 -10.73
CA VAL A 51 13.06 -17.08 -12.04
C VAL A 51 12.13 -15.87 -11.88
N THR A 52 11.26 -15.86 -10.87
CA THR A 52 10.33 -14.75 -10.63
C THR A 52 11.03 -13.47 -10.19
N LYS A 53 12.15 -13.59 -9.47
CA LYS A 53 12.97 -12.47 -9.00
C LYS A 53 13.55 -11.66 -10.15
N GLU A 54 13.89 -12.32 -11.26
CA GLU A 54 14.37 -11.65 -12.46
C GLU A 54 13.30 -10.77 -13.13
N TRP A 55 12.00 -11.00 -12.85
CA TRP A 55 10.93 -10.15 -13.39
C TRP A 55 11.03 -8.70 -12.91
N ILE A 56 11.61 -8.44 -11.74
CA ILE A 56 11.80 -7.09 -11.18
C ILE A 56 12.63 -6.20 -12.13
N LYS A 57 13.49 -6.81 -12.95
CA LYS A 57 14.33 -6.09 -13.92
C LYS A 57 13.54 -5.64 -15.16
N ARG A 58 12.34 -6.16 -15.39
CA ARG A 58 11.50 -5.78 -16.53
C ARG A 58 10.92 -4.38 -16.32
N GLN A 59 10.83 -3.63 -17.41
CA GLN A 59 10.32 -2.26 -17.38
C GLN A 59 8.83 -2.20 -16.97
N ASP A 60 8.00 -3.08 -17.52
CA ASP A 60 6.57 -3.14 -17.19
C ASP A 60 6.33 -3.47 -15.70
N VAL A 61 7.19 -4.30 -15.12
CA VAL A 61 7.16 -4.62 -13.68
C VAL A 61 7.54 -3.40 -12.84
N GLN A 62 8.56 -2.64 -13.24
CA GLN A 62 8.94 -1.42 -12.55
C GLN A 62 7.82 -0.37 -12.61
N GLU A 63 7.15 -0.24 -13.75
CA GLU A 63 5.96 0.61 -13.90
C GLU A 63 4.82 0.17 -12.97
N ALA A 64 4.55 -1.13 -12.88
CA ALA A 64 3.56 -1.70 -11.97
C ALA A 64 3.93 -1.46 -10.48
N MET A 65 5.21 -1.58 -10.11
CA MET A 65 5.69 -1.27 -8.76
C MET A 65 5.53 0.22 -8.43
N GLN A 66 5.82 1.12 -9.38
CA GLN A 66 5.58 2.56 -9.20
C GLN A 66 4.08 2.85 -9.03
N PHE A 67 3.22 2.20 -9.81
CA PHE A 67 1.78 2.31 -9.66
C PHE A 67 1.32 1.85 -8.26
N TYR A 68 1.81 0.70 -7.80
CA TYR A 68 1.55 0.20 -6.45
C TYR A 68 1.94 1.23 -5.39
N LEU A 69 3.14 1.80 -5.48
CA LEU A 69 3.63 2.82 -4.54
C LEU A 69 2.76 4.08 -4.56
N LYS A 70 2.31 4.53 -5.74
CA LYS A 70 1.39 5.67 -5.85
C LYS A 70 0.06 5.38 -5.15
N LYS A 71 -0.50 4.18 -5.34
CA LYS A 71 -1.77 3.78 -4.71
C LYS A 71 -1.65 3.58 -3.20
N THR A 72 -0.50 3.18 -2.70
CA THR A 72 -0.25 2.94 -1.27
C THR A 72 0.42 4.12 -0.56
N LYS A 73 0.77 5.20 -1.28
CA LYS A 73 1.47 6.38 -0.74
C LYS A 73 0.81 6.93 0.52
N THR A 74 -0.50 7.16 0.47
CA THR A 74 -1.26 7.71 1.60
C THR A 74 -1.19 6.80 2.82
N LEU A 75 -1.41 5.50 2.64
CA LEU A 75 -1.32 4.52 3.72
C LEU A 75 0.09 4.47 4.32
N ASN A 76 1.12 4.49 3.47
CA ASN A 76 2.51 4.51 3.92
C ASN A 76 2.82 5.80 4.72
N MET A 77 2.31 6.95 4.30
CA MET A 77 2.44 8.20 5.06
C MET A 77 1.77 8.12 6.43
N VAL A 78 0.60 7.48 6.54
CA VAL A 78 -0.05 7.24 7.84
C VAL A 78 0.82 6.33 8.73
N LYS A 79 1.37 5.23 8.18
CA LYS A 79 2.27 4.34 8.92
C LYS A 79 3.52 5.08 9.44
N ILE A 80 4.12 5.94 8.62
CA ILE A 80 5.26 6.78 9.01
C ILE A 80 4.86 7.76 10.12
N TYR A 81 3.73 8.45 9.96
CA TYR A 81 3.22 9.38 10.97
C TYR A 81 3.04 8.71 12.33
N GLN A 82 2.43 7.52 12.37
CA GLN A 82 2.24 6.75 13.61
C GLN A 82 3.56 6.42 14.29
N LYS A 83 4.55 5.91 13.54
CA LYS A 83 5.88 5.58 14.10
C LYS A 83 6.60 6.82 14.61
N GLN A 84 6.53 7.94 13.89
CA GLN A 84 7.17 9.19 14.32
C GLN A 84 6.48 9.80 15.53
N LEU A 85 5.15 9.71 15.62
CA LEU A 85 4.39 10.15 16.79
C LEU A 85 4.77 9.34 18.03
N GLU A 86 4.85 8.01 17.92
CA GLU A 86 5.27 7.15 19.02
C GLU A 86 6.66 7.56 19.55
N LYS A 87 7.64 7.75 18.66
CA LYS A 87 8.98 8.19 19.04
C LYS A 87 8.99 9.58 19.67
N ALA A 88 8.19 10.51 19.13
CA ALA A 88 8.06 11.85 19.70
C ALA A 88 7.50 11.81 21.13
N LEU A 89 6.50 10.97 21.39
CA LEU A 89 5.93 10.76 22.73
C LEU A 89 6.91 10.12 23.71
N GLN A 90 7.91 9.38 23.21
CA GLN A 90 9.02 8.83 23.99
C GLN A 90 10.16 9.84 24.22
N GLY A 91 10.02 11.09 23.77
CA GLY A 91 10.99 12.16 23.97
C GLY A 91 11.99 12.37 22.83
N ASP A 92 11.80 11.71 21.67
CA ASP A 92 12.62 11.99 20.48
C ASP A 92 12.24 13.37 19.89
N VAL A 93 13.08 14.36 20.19
CA VAL A 93 12.92 15.75 19.75
C VAL A 93 12.92 15.88 18.22
N ASN A 94 13.65 15.04 17.49
CA ASN A 94 13.67 15.10 16.03
C ASN A 94 12.35 14.59 15.45
N SER A 95 11.80 13.52 16.03
CA SER A 95 10.49 13.01 15.65
C SER A 95 9.39 14.02 16.00
N ALA A 96 9.48 14.72 17.13
CA ALA A 96 8.56 15.81 17.48
C ALA A 96 8.59 16.97 16.47
N LYS A 97 9.79 17.42 16.07
CA LYS A 97 9.96 18.44 15.02
C LYS A 97 9.39 17.99 13.67
N TRP A 98 9.58 16.71 13.32
CA TRP A 98 9.02 16.15 12.10
C TRP A 98 7.49 16.17 12.13
N ILE A 99 6.88 15.77 13.25
CA ILE A 99 5.41 15.80 13.43
C ILE A 99 4.87 17.23 13.33
N GLU A 100 5.53 18.20 13.99
CA GLU A 100 5.15 19.62 13.91
C GLU A 100 5.26 20.19 12.49
N SER A 101 6.25 19.74 11.72
CA SER A 101 6.41 20.15 10.31
C SER A 101 5.36 19.47 9.42
N PHE A 102 5.08 18.19 9.67
CA PHE A 102 4.13 17.40 8.92
C PHE A 102 2.68 17.86 9.16
N SER A 103 2.34 18.29 10.37
CA SER A 103 1.01 18.86 10.68
C SER A 103 0.71 20.14 9.92
N LYS A 104 1.74 20.86 9.45
CA LYS A 104 1.63 22.05 8.60
C LYS A 104 1.59 21.71 7.11
N SER A 105 1.73 20.43 6.74
CA SER A 105 1.70 20.00 5.34
C SER A 105 0.26 19.91 4.80
N GLU A 106 0.13 19.90 3.48
CA GLU A 106 -1.16 19.75 2.79
C GLU A 106 -1.86 18.40 3.08
N PHE A 107 -1.17 17.43 3.70
CA PHE A 107 -1.77 16.15 4.07
C PHE A 107 -2.98 16.29 5.02
N PHE A 108 -2.98 17.32 5.88
CA PHE A 108 -4.08 17.60 6.79
C PHE A 108 -4.95 18.79 6.34
N ASN A 109 -4.64 19.41 5.19
CA ASN A 109 -5.49 20.45 4.66
C ASN A 109 -6.80 19.81 4.19
N GLU A 110 -7.91 20.21 4.79
CA GLU A 110 -9.27 19.76 4.46
C GLU A 110 -9.77 20.29 3.09
N SER A 111 -8.87 20.66 2.16
CA SER A 111 -9.24 20.88 0.77
C SER A 111 -9.66 19.53 0.17
N THR A 112 -10.94 19.40 -0.04
CA THR A 112 -11.77 18.22 0.22
C THR A 112 -11.79 17.21 -0.93
N ASP A 113 -10.76 17.14 -1.76
CA ASP A 113 -10.90 16.49 -3.07
C ASP A 113 -10.17 15.14 -3.19
N GLU A 114 -8.88 15.01 -2.82
CA GLU A 114 -8.15 13.76 -3.11
C GLU A 114 -8.23 12.70 -1.99
N ILE A 115 -8.18 13.13 -0.73
CA ILE A 115 -8.23 12.22 0.43
C ILE A 115 -9.66 11.74 0.69
N HIS A 116 -10.66 12.59 0.44
CA HIS A 116 -12.06 12.21 0.56
C HIS A 116 -12.45 11.19 -0.51
N ASP A 117 -11.95 11.34 -1.74
CA ASP A 117 -12.13 10.34 -2.79
C ASP A 117 -11.41 9.03 -2.48
N PHE A 118 -10.23 9.06 -1.85
CA PHE A 118 -9.54 7.82 -1.47
C PHE A 118 -10.19 7.14 -0.25
N LEU A 119 -10.45 7.86 0.84
CA LEU A 119 -10.99 7.31 2.10
C LEU A 119 -12.47 6.89 2.00
N ARG A 120 -13.26 7.52 1.13
CA ARG A 120 -14.63 7.06 0.83
C ARG A 120 -14.64 5.71 0.10
N ASN A 121 -13.51 5.32 -0.50
CA ASN A 121 -13.29 4.04 -1.19
C ASN A 121 -12.47 3.03 -0.35
N VAL A 122 -12.15 3.35 0.91
CA VAL A 122 -11.54 2.41 1.87
C VAL A 122 -12.58 2.12 2.97
N ASP A 123 -13.32 1.02 2.85
CA ASP A 123 -14.24 0.57 3.91
C ASP A 123 -13.42 0.05 5.10
N ILE A 124 -13.04 0.95 6.02
CA ILE A 124 -12.35 0.60 7.27
C ILE A 124 -13.42 0.09 8.25
N PRO A 125 -13.50 -1.23 8.55
CA PRO A 125 -14.58 -1.78 9.38
C PRO A 125 -14.57 -1.26 10.82
N ALA A 126 -13.46 -0.67 11.26
CA ALA A 126 -13.29 -0.10 12.60
C ALA A 126 -14.08 1.20 12.85
N LEU A 127 -14.58 1.88 11.80
CA LEU A 127 -15.36 3.12 11.94
C LEU A 127 -16.89 2.89 12.00
N LYS A 128 -17.39 1.67 11.76
CA LYS A 128 -18.84 1.37 11.75
C LYS A 128 -19.47 1.16 13.13
N LYS A 129 -18.73 1.31 14.25
CA LYS A 129 -19.24 0.94 15.58
C LYS A 129 -19.44 2.05 16.61
N LYS A 130 -19.41 3.33 16.22
CA LYS A 130 -19.89 4.42 17.10
C LYS A 130 -20.55 5.52 16.27
N GLY A 131 -21.84 5.34 16.00
CA GLY A 131 -22.66 6.31 15.28
C GLY A 131 -24.02 5.72 14.94
N GLY A 132 -24.74 5.27 15.96
CA GLY A 132 -26.10 4.81 15.86
C GLY A 132 -26.71 4.97 17.25
N GLU A 133 -27.71 5.85 17.32
CA GLU A 133 -28.56 6.18 18.47
C GLU A 133 -29.13 4.94 19.18
#